data_AF-A0A354ZEU5-F1
#
_entry.id   AF-A0A354ZEU5-F1
#
_cell.length_a   1.000
_cell.length_b   1.000
_cell.length_c   1.000
_cell.angle_alpha   90.00
_cell.angle_beta   90.00
_cell.angle_gamma   90.00
#
_symmetry.space_group_name_H-M   'P 1'
#
loop_
_entity.id
_entity.type
_entity.pdbx_description
1 polymer ?
#
loop_
_entity_poly.entity_id
_entity_poly.type
_entity_poly.pdbx_seq_one_letter_code
_entity_poly.pdbx_strand_id
1 'polypeptide(L)'
;MSALSLVILFVIATIVGYKVISAVPSLLHTPLMSGTNALSGVTVLGALAVTAMAQTLGNSAAGQLLGAVAIVLAMINVVGGFLVTDRMLRMFKK
;
A
#
# COMPACT_ATOMS: atom_id res chain seq x y z
N MET A 1 -13.29 -6.01 15.91
CA MET A 1 -12.51 -4.99 16.64
C MET A 1 -13.41 -3.81 16.93
N SER A 2 -13.39 -3.24 18.13
CA SER A 2 -14.18 -2.05 18.46
C SER A 2 -13.57 -0.79 17.80
N ALA A 3 -14.37 0.24 17.55
CA ALA A 3 -13.86 1.50 16.99
C ALA A 3 -12.73 2.09 17.84
N LEU A 4 -12.86 2.02 19.18
CA LEU A 4 -11.82 2.43 20.12
C LEU A 4 -10.51 1.65 19.91
N SER A 5 -10.59 0.33 19.71
CA SER A 5 -9.39 -0.49 19.46
C SER A 5 -8.68 -0.14 18.14
N LEU A 6 -9.42 0.26 17.10
CA LEU A 6 -8.83 0.69 15.82
C LEU A 6 -8.12 2.03 15.96
N VAL A 7 -8.69 2.98 16.71
CA VAL A 7 -8.05 4.28 16.99
C VAL A 7 -6.78 4.10 17.80
N ILE A 8 -6.81 3.26 18.84
CA ILE A 8 -5.62 2.94 19.63
C ILE A 8 -4.54 2.31 18.73
N LEU A 9 -4.92 1.35 17.90
CA LEU A 9 -3.99 0.71 16.95
C LEU A 9 -3.39 1.73 15.98
N PHE A 10 -4.19 2.63 15.44
CA PHE A 10 -3.74 3.70 14.54
C PHE A 10 -2.71 4.62 15.20
N VAL A 11 -2.95 5.05 16.44
CA VAL A 11 -2.02 5.90 17.19
C VAL A 11 -0.71 5.16 17.46
N ILE A 12 -0.77 3.92 17.95
CA ILE A 12 0.41 3.11 18.24
C ILE A 12 1.22 2.87 16.95
N ALA A 13 0.57 2.47 15.87
CA ALA A 13 1.23 2.23 14.57
C ALA A 13 1.92 3.49 14.03
N THR A 14 1.29 4.66 14.20
CA THR A 14 1.87 5.95 13.78
C THR A 14 3.15 6.28 14.58
N ILE A 15 3.11 6.12 15.91
CA ILE A 15 4.28 6.37 16.77
C ILE A 15 5.42 5.41 16.43
N VAL A 16 5.12 4.12 16.25
CA VAL A 16 6.10 3.11 15.84
C VAL A 16 6.70 3.46 14.48
N GLY A 17 5.87 3.81 13.49
CA GLY A 17 6.32 4.22 12.17
C GLY A 17 7.28 5.40 12.20
N TYR A 18 6.98 6.43 13.00
CA TYR A 18 7.88 7.57 13.19
C TYR A 18 9.24 7.13 13.75
N LYS A 19 9.25 6.33 14.83
CA LYS A 19 10.49 5.86 15.45
C LYS A 19 11.36 5.02 14.50
N VAL A 20 10.73 4.16 13.69
CA VAL A 20 11.43 3.33 12.70
C VAL A 20 12.07 4.20 11.61
N ILE A 21 11.32 5.16 11.05
CA ILE A 21 11.84 6.03 9.98
C ILE A 21 12.96 6.94 10.48
N SER A 22 12.88 7.43 11.74
CA SER A 22 13.94 8.25 12.34
C SER A 22 15.29 7.55 12.46
N ALA A 23 15.33 6.21 12.42
CA ALA A 23 16.57 5.43 12.50
C ALA A 23 17.20 5.13 11.12
N VAL A 24 16.57 5.56 10.02
CA VAL A 24 17.06 5.28 8.66
C VAL A 24 18.17 6.27 8.28
N PRO A 25 19.35 5.81 7.81
CA PRO A 25 20.43 6.71 7.38
C PRO A 25 20.04 7.49 6.13
N SER A 26 20.62 8.69 5.96
CA SER A 26 20.23 9.64 4.91
C SER A 26 20.38 9.10 3.49
N LEU A 27 21.36 8.23 3.27
CA LEU A 27 21.60 7.54 1.99
C LEU A 27 20.42 6.68 1.52
N LEU A 28 19.56 6.24 2.44
CA LEU A 28 18.43 5.38 2.15
C LEU A 28 17.09 6.12 2.04
N HIS A 29 17.04 7.46 2.16
CA HIS A 29 15.75 8.17 2.09
C HIS A 29 15.04 8.02 0.73
N THR A 30 15.77 8.03 -0.39
CA THR A 30 15.17 7.85 -1.72
C THR A 30 14.69 6.40 -1.94
N PRO A 31 15.49 5.35 -1.64
CA PRO A 31 14.99 3.98 -1.61
C PRO A 31 13.80 3.78 -0.65
N LEU A 32 13.83 4.42 0.52
CA LEU A 32 12.75 4.38 1.51
C LEU A 32 11.47 5.00 0.95
N MET A 33 11.56 6.17 0.31
CA MET A 33 10.42 6.83 -0.34
C MET A 33 9.80 5.93 -1.43
N SER A 34 10.63 5.29 -2.24
CA SER A 34 10.16 4.31 -3.23
C SER A 34 9.50 3.09 -2.56
N GLY A 35 10.10 2.58 -1.48
CA GLY A 35 9.60 1.43 -0.74
C GLY A 35 8.26 1.69 -0.03
N THR A 36 8.09 2.86 0.58
CA THR A 36 6.81 3.25 1.19
C THR A 36 5.72 3.49 0.15
N ASN A 37 6.08 3.97 -1.04
CA ASN A 37 5.16 4.02 -2.18
C ASN A 37 4.70 2.61 -2.60
N ALA A 38 5.62 1.64 -2.71
CA ALA A 38 5.27 0.24 -2.99
C ALA A 38 4.33 -0.36 -1.94
N LEU A 39 4.58 -0.08 -0.65
CA LEU A 39 3.74 -0.53 0.46
C LEU A 39 2.34 0.11 0.45
N SER A 40 2.20 1.34 -0.05
CA SER A 40 0.88 1.98 -0.22
C SER A 40 -0.02 1.21 -1.20
N GLY A 41 0.56 0.33 -2.03
CA GLY A 41 -0.16 -0.62 -2.86
C GLY A 41 -1.06 -1.62 -2.10
N VAL A 42 -0.99 -1.66 -0.76
CA VAL A 42 -1.94 -2.42 0.09
C VAL A 42 -3.41 -2.08 -0.18
N THR A 43 -3.68 -0.91 -0.81
CA THR A 43 -5.01 -0.53 -1.31
C THR A 43 -5.65 -1.57 -2.24
N VAL A 44 -4.85 -2.45 -2.85
CA VAL A 44 -5.36 -3.60 -3.64
C VAL A 44 -6.30 -4.49 -2.83
N LEU A 45 -6.08 -4.65 -1.52
CA LEU A 45 -6.97 -5.43 -0.65
C LEU A 45 -8.37 -4.80 -0.57
N GLY A 46 -8.43 -3.47 -0.46
CA GLY A 46 -9.69 -2.73 -0.49
C GLY A 46 -10.37 -2.79 -1.85
N ALA A 47 -9.61 -2.64 -2.93
CA ALA A 47 -10.14 -2.74 -4.29
C ALA A 47 -10.75 -4.12 -4.56
N LEU A 48 -10.06 -5.21 -4.17
CA LEU A 48 -10.58 -6.57 -4.29
C LEU A 48 -11.86 -6.77 -3.48
N ALA A 49 -11.87 -6.34 -2.21
CA ALA A 49 -13.04 -6.49 -1.34
C ALA A 49 -14.27 -5.75 -1.89
N VAL A 50 -14.13 -4.49 -2.29
CA VAL A 50 -15.23 -3.69 -2.84
C VAL A 50 -15.70 -4.23 -4.19
N THR A 51 -14.78 -4.69 -5.04
CA THR A 51 -15.13 -5.30 -6.34
C THR A 51 -15.94 -6.58 -6.14
N ALA A 52 -15.56 -7.42 -5.17
CA ALA A 52 -16.31 -8.63 -4.83
C ALA A 52 -17.72 -8.29 -4.30
N MET A 53 -17.85 -7.25 -3.46
CA MET A 53 -19.14 -6.77 -2.97
C MET A 53 -20.04 -6.22 -4.08
N ALA A 54 -19.47 -5.56 -5.09
CA ALA A 54 -20.22 -5.03 -6.23
C ALA A 54 -20.87 -6.14 -7.08
N GLN A 55 -20.31 -7.35 -7.07
CA GLN A 55 -20.92 -8.52 -7.73
C GLN A 55 -22.14 -9.04 -6.94
N THR A 56 -22.07 -9.04 -5.61
CA THR A 56 -23.10 -9.66 -4.75
C THR A 56 -24.30 -8.76 -4.45
N LEU A 57 -24.12 -7.43 -4.39
CA LEU A 57 -25.15 -6.49 -3.92
C LEU A 57 -26.08 -5.93 -5.01
N GLY A 58 -25.95 -6.36 -6.27
CA GLY A 58 -26.86 -5.90 -7.33
C GLY A 58 -26.29 -5.88 -8.75
N ASN A 59 -25.19 -6.60 -9.02
CA ASN A 59 -24.57 -6.72 -10.34
C ASN A 59 -24.39 -5.36 -11.05
N SER A 60 -23.81 -4.38 -10.35
CA SER A 60 -23.55 -3.06 -10.93
C SER A 60 -22.36 -3.15 -11.90
N ALA A 61 -22.64 -3.21 -13.20
CA ALA A 61 -21.62 -3.23 -14.25
C ALA A 61 -20.61 -2.08 -14.14
N ALA A 62 -21.08 -0.90 -13.72
CA ALA A 62 -20.22 0.25 -13.42
C ALA A 62 -19.29 0.00 -12.23
N GLY A 63 -19.80 -0.60 -11.14
CA GLY A 63 -19.01 -0.95 -9.96
C GLY A 63 -17.93 -2.00 -10.27
N GLN A 64 -18.25 -2.99 -11.13
CA GLN A 64 -17.29 -3.99 -11.59
C GLN A 64 -16.19 -3.38 -12.46
N LEU A 65 -16.55 -2.48 -13.37
CA LEU A 65 -15.58 -1.79 -14.23
C LEU A 65 -14.64 -0.91 -13.40
N LEU A 66 -15.18 -0.10 -12.47
CA LEU A 66 -14.38 0.72 -11.57
C LEU A 66 -13.49 -0.12 -10.66
N GLY A 67 -14.02 -1.24 -10.15
CA GLY A 67 -13.26 -2.20 -9.37
C GLY A 67 -12.10 -2.82 -10.14
N ALA A 68 -12.34 -3.25 -11.38
CA ALA A 68 -11.30 -3.78 -12.26
C ALA A 68 -10.19 -2.75 -12.53
N VAL A 69 -10.56 -1.50 -12.84
CA VAL A 69 -9.60 -0.40 -13.03
C VAL A 69 -8.81 -0.14 -11.73
N ALA A 70 -9.48 -0.10 -10.57
CA ALA A 70 -8.84 0.11 -9.28
C ALA A 70 -7.81 -0.99 -8.96
N ILE A 71 -8.13 -2.25 -9.24
CA ILE A 71 -7.20 -3.39 -9.07
C ILE A 71 -6.00 -3.23 -9.99
N VAL A 72 -6.20 -2.90 -11.27
CA VAL A 72 -5.09 -2.70 -12.22
C VAL A 72 -4.16 -1.58 -11.76
N LEU A 73 -4.71 -0.42 -11.37
CA LEU A 73 -3.92 0.71 -10.88
C LEU A 73 -3.18 0.37 -9.58
N ALA A 74 -3.82 -0.33 -8.65
CA ALA A 74 -3.18 -0.78 -7.42
C ALA A 74 -2.03 -1.76 -7.71
N MET A 75 -2.22 -2.69 -8.65
CA MET A 75 -1.17 -3.63 -9.07
C MET A 75 -0.01 -2.93 -9.77
N ILE A 76 -0.26 -1.90 -10.59
CA ILE A 76 0.80 -1.06 -11.16
C ILE A 76 1.65 -0.42 -10.05
N ASN A 77 1.01 0.10 -8.99
CA ASN A 77 1.72 0.68 -7.85
C ASN A 77 2.56 -0.37 -7.10
N VAL A 78 1.98 -1.54 -6.79
CA VAL A 78 2.69 -2.65 -6.12
C VAL A 78 3.89 -3.08 -6.94
N VAL A 79 3.68 -3.47 -8.20
CA VAL A 79 4.73 -4.03 -9.05
C VAL A 79 5.79 -2.98 -9.39
N GLY A 80 5.38 -1.80 -9.84
CA GLY A 80 6.29 -0.71 -10.17
C GLY A 80 7.09 -0.25 -8.96
N GLY A 81 6.43 -0.07 -7.82
CA GLY A 81 7.08 0.33 -6.57
C GLY A 81 8.14 -0.67 -6.11
N PHE A 82 7.83 -1.97 -6.08
CA PHE A 82 8.81 -2.99 -5.67
C PHE A 82 9.96 -3.14 -6.67
N LEU A 83 9.70 -3.07 -7.98
CA LEU A 83 10.75 -3.13 -9.00
C LEU A 83 11.72 -1.95 -8.91
N VAL A 84 11.21 -0.73 -8.75
CA VAL A 84 12.03 0.48 -8.60
C VAL A 84 12.83 0.41 -7.30
N THR A 85 12.20 -0.02 -6.20
CA THR A 85 12.86 -0.16 -4.90
C THR A 85 13.98 -1.20 -4.95
N ASP A 86 13.76 -2.36 -5.58
CA ASP A 86 14.81 -3.37 -5.78
C ASP A 86 15.97 -2.83 -6.60
N ARG A 87 15.69 -2.13 -7.72
CA ARG A 87 16.74 -1.48 -8.53
C ARG A 87 17.54 -0.46 -7.71
N MET A 88 16.87 0.30 -6.84
CA MET A 88 17.54 1.26 -5.97
C MET A 88 18.43 0.58 -4.92
N LEU A 89 17.94 -0.46 -4.26
CA LEU A 89 18.69 -1.20 -3.24
C LEU A 89 19.87 -1.99 -3.81
N ARG A 90 19.80 -2.43 -5.08
CA ARG A 90 20.93 -3.07 -5.76
C ARG A 90 22.15 -2.16 -5.89
N MET A 91 21.98 -0.83 -5.90
CA MET A 91 23.09 0.13 -5.95
C MET A 91 23.94 0.14 -4.66
N PHE A 92 23.45 -0.48 -3.58
CA PHE A 92 24.14 -0.61 -2.30
C PHE A 92 24.76 -2.01 -2.08
N LYS A 93 24.53 -2.95 -3.00
CA LYS A 93 25.21 -4.26 -2.98
C LYS A 93 26.62 -4.08 -3.57
N LYS A 94 27.63 -4.59 -2.86
CA LYS A 94 28.99 -4.74 -3.41
C LYS A 94 28.99 -5.83 -4.49
#